data_AF-A0A1X7RHQ1-F1
#
_entry.id   AF-A0A1X7RHQ1-F1
#
_cell.length_a   1.000
_cell.length_b   1.000
_cell.length_c   1.000
_cell.angle_alpha   90.00
_cell.angle_beta   90.00
_cell.angle_gamma   90.00
#
_symmetry.space_group_name_H-M   'P 1'
#
loop_
_entity.id
_entity.type
_entity.pdbx_description
1 polymer ?
#
loop_
_entity_poly.entity_id
_entity_poly.type
_entity_poly.pdbx_seq_one_letter_code
_entity_poly.pdbx_strand_id
1 'polypeptide(L)'
;MVSTRWLLATLACRLLTTTAQSEETQRLADVLFAIGLVPDEALATAAAGLLVSGANATSEGLQQALSAPGIDEHKRTQAELFYSYGGSPPVYPSPKGSGAGDWAEAYGKAQALVAQMTNEEKNNVTTPVLSTRGCSGFTGTVERLGFPGICLNDGPAGVKGPVAENDTRANGFPAQLSVGATWNRGLAYWRGQQMGKEFKAKGVDVALAPVLGPLGRIATGGRNWEGFSNDPFPTGALIEPTIKGLQESVVACAKHFIGNEQVGCGEIGSAQEVTR
;
A
#
# COMPACT_ATOMS: atom_id res chain seq x y z
N MET A 1 15.55 15.20 14.62
CA MET A 1 15.88 13.85 15.13
C MET A 1 15.20 12.80 14.24
N VAL A 2 15.93 12.30 13.25
CA VAL A 2 15.48 11.22 12.36
C VAL A 2 15.66 9.89 13.09
N SER A 3 14.64 9.04 13.09
CA SER A 3 14.68 7.77 13.81
C SER A 3 15.66 6.83 13.13
N THR A 4 16.78 6.55 13.78
CA THR A 4 17.85 5.61 13.40
C THR A 4 17.35 4.21 13.05
N ARG A 5 16.10 3.86 13.40
CA ARG A 5 15.46 2.57 13.07
C ARG A 5 15.13 2.39 11.58
N TRP A 6 14.91 3.47 10.82
CA TRP A 6 14.54 3.36 9.40
C TRP A 6 15.75 3.14 8.48
N LEU A 7 16.92 3.76 8.78
CA LEU A 7 18.15 3.49 8.03
C LEU A 7 18.62 2.04 8.16
N LEU A 8 18.42 1.41 9.32
CA LEU A 8 18.78 0.01 9.58
C LEU A 8 17.96 -0.98 8.73
N ALA A 9 16.68 -0.68 8.46
CA ALA A 9 15.81 -1.54 7.65
C ALA A 9 16.22 -1.55 6.16
N THR A 10 16.65 -0.41 5.62
CA THR A 10 17.15 -0.30 4.24
C THR A 10 18.52 -0.96 4.07
N LEU A 11 19.37 -0.95 5.11
CA LEU A 11 20.71 -1.56 5.09
C LEU A 11 20.67 -3.09 5.16
N ALA A 12 19.80 -3.67 6.00
CA ALA A 12 19.61 -5.12 6.12
C ALA A 12 19.22 -5.79 4.80
N CYS A 13 18.56 -5.03 3.92
CA CYS A 13 18.11 -5.45 2.59
C CYS A 13 19.25 -5.66 1.58
N ARG A 14 20.34 -4.88 1.68
CA ARG A 14 21.52 -5.00 0.80
C ARG A 14 22.50 -6.09 1.22
N LEU A 15 22.39 -6.57 2.46
CA LEU A 15 23.30 -7.55 3.08
C LEU A 15 22.94 -9.01 2.78
N LEU A 16 21.75 -9.29 2.22
CA LEU A 16 21.26 -10.64 2.02
C LEU A 16 21.75 -11.32 0.73
N THR A 17 22.55 -10.64 -0.11
CA THR A 17 22.95 -11.15 -1.44
C THR A 17 24.44 -11.44 -1.59
N THR A 18 25.25 -11.35 -0.53
CA THR A 18 26.70 -11.50 -0.65
C THR A 18 27.24 -12.64 0.21
N THR A 19 27.74 -13.67 -0.48
CA THR A 19 28.44 -14.81 0.12
C THR A 19 29.93 -14.65 -0.14
N ALA A 20 30.67 -13.90 0.70
CA ALA A 20 32.14 -13.94 0.75
C ALA A 20 32.69 -13.33 2.06
N GLN A 21 33.27 -14.18 2.90
CA GLN A 21 33.36 -14.03 4.37
C GLN A 21 34.51 -13.16 4.94
N SER A 22 35.27 -12.37 4.16
CA SER A 22 36.42 -11.63 4.74
C SER A 22 36.61 -10.18 4.32
N GLU A 23 36.23 -9.76 3.10
CA GLU A 23 36.36 -8.35 2.68
C GLU A 23 35.16 -7.48 3.09
N GLU A 24 34.01 -8.07 3.43
CA GLU A 24 32.77 -7.32 3.68
C GLU A 24 32.63 -6.71 5.08
N THR A 25 33.31 -7.26 6.08
CA THR A 25 33.33 -6.70 7.43
C THR A 25 33.89 -5.28 7.43
N GLN A 26 34.86 -5.00 6.54
CA GLN A 26 35.40 -3.65 6.29
C GLN A 26 34.38 -2.76 5.56
N ARG A 27 33.73 -3.27 4.49
CA ARG A 27 32.78 -2.48 3.70
C ARG A 27 31.53 -2.07 4.49
N LEU A 28 31.09 -2.88 5.46
CA LEU A 28 29.94 -2.52 6.29
C LEU A 28 30.30 -1.49 7.37
N ALA A 29 31.49 -1.60 7.95
CA ALA A 29 32.04 -0.58 8.83
C ALA A 29 32.18 0.77 8.09
N ASP A 30 32.68 0.76 6.85
CA ASP A 30 32.81 1.94 6.01
C ASP A 30 31.45 2.61 5.70
N VAL A 31 30.41 1.81 5.45
CA VAL A 31 29.05 2.31 5.19
C VAL A 31 28.42 2.92 6.44
N LEU A 32 28.59 2.29 7.61
CA LEU A 32 28.09 2.80 8.89
C LEU A 32 28.82 4.08 9.33
N PHE A 33 30.10 4.20 8.98
CA PHE A 33 30.93 5.39 9.19
C PHE A 33 30.51 6.54 8.27
N ALA A 34 30.28 6.26 6.98
CA ALA A 34 29.90 7.24 5.98
C ALA A 34 28.55 7.94 6.24
N ILE A 35 27.62 7.27 6.94
CA ILE A 35 26.31 7.82 7.30
C ILE A 35 26.30 8.57 8.65
N GLY A 36 27.45 8.69 9.32
CA GLY A 36 27.64 9.48 10.54
C GLY A 36 26.83 9.01 11.75
N LEU A 37 26.40 7.75 11.77
CA LEU A 37 25.50 7.22 12.80
C LEU A 37 26.22 6.91 14.13
N VAL A 38 27.55 6.82 14.13
CA VAL A 38 28.36 6.47 15.31
C VAL A 38 29.59 7.38 15.36
N PRO A 39 29.86 8.11 16.47
CA PRO A 39 31.07 8.90 16.63
C PRO A 39 32.29 8.00 16.84
N ASP A 40 33.46 8.54 16.50
CA ASP A 40 34.69 7.78 16.40
C ASP A 40 35.25 7.35 17.77
N GLU A 41 35.94 6.21 17.72
CA GLU A 41 36.81 5.59 18.73
C GLU A 41 36.18 4.57 19.72
N ALA A 42 36.72 3.34 19.61
CA ALA A 42 36.57 2.14 20.45
C ALA A 42 35.18 1.49 20.57
N LEU A 43 34.08 2.24 20.60
CA LEU A 43 32.73 1.65 20.73
C LEU A 43 32.18 1.14 19.39
N ALA A 44 32.58 1.74 18.27
CA ALA A 44 32.08 1.43 16.93
C ALA A 44 32.48 0.03 16.46
N THR A 45 33.72 -0.42 16.71
CA THR A 45 34.19 -1.73 16.28
C THR A 45 33.54 -2.87 17.07
N ALA A 46 33.35 -2.68 18.38
CA ALA A 46 32.66 -3.64 19.24
C ALA A 46 31.15 -3.71 18.93
N ALA A 47 30.50 -2.56 18.74
CA ALA A 47 29.08 -2.51 18.37
C ALA A 47 28.82 -3.03 16.96
N ALA A 48 29.67 -2.68 15.98
CA ALA A 48 29.62 -3.25 14.63
C ALA A 48 29.90 -4.75 14.65
N GLY A 49 30.89 -5.21 15.43
CA GLY A 49 31.16 -6.64 15.62
C GLY A 49 30.01 -7.40 16.28
N LEU A 50 29.30 -6.78 17.24
CA LEU A 50 28.11 -7.36 17.86
C LEU A 50 26.93 -7.42 16.88
N LEU A 51 26.74 -6.38 16.06
CA LEU A 51 25.70 -6.35 15.04
C LEU A 51 25.97 -7.36 13.91
N VAL A 52 27.22 -7.45 13.45
CA VAL A 52 27.64 -8.41 12.42
C VAL A 52 27.55 -9.83 12.95
N SER A 53 28.00 -10.10 14.17
CA SER A 53 27.88 -11.44 14.77
C SER A 53 26.41 -11.83 15.00
N GLY A 54 25.56 -10.89 15.45
CA GLY A 54 24.12 -11.12 15.55
C GLY A 54 23.45 -11.37 14.20
N ALA A 55 23.85 -10.63 13.16
CA ALA A 55 23.36 -10.82 11.79
C ALA A 55 23.80 -12.18 11.22
N ASN A 56 25.06 -12.56 11.40
CA ASN A 56 25.59 -13.85 10.96
C ASN A 56 24.92 -15.02 11.69
N ALA A 57 24.78 -14.94 13.01
CA ALA A 57 24.08 -15.97 13.78
C ALA A 57 22.61 -16.13 13.36
N THR A 58 21.94 -15.01 13.03
CA THR A 58 20.57 -15.05 12.49
C THR A 58 20.53 -15.68 11.09
N SER A 59 21.49 -15.31 10.22
CA SER A 59 21.62 -15.88 8.88
C SER A 59 21.88 -17.38 8.91
N GLU A 60 22.81 -17.83 9.76
CA GLU A 60 23.11 -19.25 9.98
C GLU A 60 21.90 -20.00 10.53
N GLY A 61 21.19 -19.43 11.51
CA GLY A 61 19.95 -20.00 12.03
C GLY A 61 18.86 -20.16 10.97
N LEU A 62 18.70 -19.17 10.08
CA LEU A 62 17.79 -19.25 8.94
C LEU A 62 18.23 -20.32 7.94
N GLN A 63 19.52 -20.39 7.61
CA GLN A 63 20.05 -21.41 6.70
C GLN A 63 19.87 -22.82 7.26
N GLN A 64 20.09 -23.01 8.57
CA GLN A 64 19.89 -24.29 9.24
C GLN A 64 18.42 -24.71 9.24
N ALA A 65 17.50 -23.77 9.53
CA ALA A 65 16.06 -24.02 9.48
C ALA A 65 15.59 -24.35 8.06
N LEU A 66 16.10 -23.66 7.04
CA LEU A 66 15.77 -23.91 5.64
C LEU A 66 16.42 -25.19 5.08
N SER A 67 17.47 -25.71 5.72
CA SER A 67 18.13 -26.97 5.35
C SER A 67 17.60 -28.17 6.15
N ALA A 68 16.56 -27.99 6.96
CA ALA A 68 15.95 -29.07 7.71
C ALA A 68 15.33 -30.13 6.78
N PRO A 69 15.40 -31.43 7.13
CA PRO A 69 14.81 -32.49 6.33
C PRO A 69 13.32 -32.24 6.05
N GLY A 70 12.91 -32.35 4.78
CA GLY A 70 11.54 -32.11 4.33
C GLY A 70 11.21 -30.68 3.91
N ILE A 71 12.16 -29.75 3.99
CA ILE A 71 12.05 -28.43 3.37
C ILE A 71 12.54 -28.50 1.92
N ASP A 72 11.70 -28.06 0.99
CA ASP A 72 12.06 -27.96 -0.43
C ASP A 72 13.23 -26.97 -0.61
N GLU A 73 14.32 -27.43 -1.19
CA GLU A 73 15.53 -26.64 -1.41
C GLU A 73 15.27 -25.37 -2.24
N HIS A 74 14.30 -25.39 -3.14
CA HIS A 74 13.95 -24.21 -3.96
C HIS A 74 13.43 -23.05 -3.12
N LYS A 75 12.87 -23.29 -1.92
CA LYS A 75 12.50 -22.22 -0.97
C LYS A 75 13.71 -21.38 -0.55
N ARG A 76 14.91 -21.97 -0.58
CA ARG A 76 16.18 -21.32 -0.22
C ARG A 76 16.90 -20.79 -1.45
N THR A 77 17.03 -21.62 -2.49
CA THR A 77 17.89 -21.31 -3.64
C THR A 77 17.17 -20.51 -4.73
N GLN A 78 15.84 -20.57 -4.77
CA GLN A 78 15.00 -19.98 -5.80
C GLN A 78 13.67 -19.48 -5.23
N ALA A 79 13.70 -18.75 -4.10
CA ALA A 79 12.50 -18.35 -3.37
C ALA A 79 11.45 -17.65 -4.27
N GLU A 80 11.89 -16.75 -5.15
CA GLU A 80 11.00 -16.09 -6.12
C GLU A 80 10.34 -17.09 -7.08
N LEU A 81 11.10 -18.04 -7.64
CA LEU A 81 10.49 -19.07 -8.49
C LEU A 81 9.54 -19.96 -7.69
N PHE A 82 9.92 -20.35 -6.48
CA PHE A 82 9.14 -21.23 -5.64
C PHE A 82 7.80 -20.62 -5.18
N TYR A 83 7.81 -19.36 -4.73
CA TYR A 83 6.61 -18.70 -4.21
C TYR A 83 5.81 -17.96 -5.28
N SER A 84 6.46 -17.45 -6.34
CA SER A 84 5.81 -16.59 -7.33
C SER A 84 5.43 -17.34 -8.62
N TYR A 85 6.10 -18.44 -8.99
CA TYR A 85 5.86 -19.14 -10.26
C TYR A 85 5.18 -20.50 -10.03
N GLY A 86 4.04 -20.73 -10.72
CA GLY A 86 3.27 -21.98 -10.61
C GLY A 86 2.37 -22.10 -9.38
N GLY A 87 2.54 -21.24 -8.36
CA GLY A 87 1.71 -21.19 -7.16
C GLY A 87 0.36 -20.47 -7.33
N SER A 88 0.22 -19.64 -8.37
CA SER A 88 -1.04 -18.97 -8.73
C SER A 88 -1.67 -19.67 -9.93
N PRO A 89 -2.70 -20.52 -9.73
CA PRO A 89 -3.31 -21.24 -10.84
C PRO A 89 -3.94 -20.24 -11.84
N PRO A 90 -3.86 -20.51 -13.16
CA PRO A 90 -4.49 -19.66 -14.15
C PRO A 90 -6.02 -19.70 -13.99
N VAL A 91 -6.62 -18.54 -13.74
CA VAL A 91 -8.09 -18.40 -13.67
C VAL A 91 -8.54 -17.54 -14.85
N TYR A 92 -9.21 -18.17 -15.82
CA TYR A 92 -9.74 -17.53 -17.02
C TYR A 92 -11.13 -18.09 -17.37
N PRO A 93 -11.99 -17.29 -18.05
CA PRO A 93 -11.79 -15.87 -18.38
C PRO A 93 -12.03 -14.96 -17.16
N SER A 94 -11.65 -13.69 -17.27
CA SER A 94 -12.09 -12.68 -16.30
C SER A 94 -13.63 -12.62 -16.28
N PRO A 95 -14.29 -12.77 -15.11
CA PRO A 95 -15.74 -12.76 -15.03
C PRO A 95 -16.33 -11.46 -15.56
N LYS A 96 -17.39 -11.57 -16.37
CA LYS A 96 -18.16 -10.40 -16.82
C LYS A 96 -19.02 -9.88 -15.67
N GLY A 97 -19.08 -8.57 -15.48
CA GLY A 97 -20.01 -7.97 -14.54
C GLY A 97 -21.45 -8.32 -14.91
N SER A 98 -22.24 -8.81 -13.94
CA SER A 98 -23.62 -9.26 -14.16
C SER A 98 -24.68 -8.23 -13.77
N GLY A 99 -24.30 -7.17 -13.04
CA GLY A 99 -25.25 -6.20 -12.50
C GLY A 99 -26.25 -6.81 -11.51
N ALA A 100 -25.94 -7.94 -10.88
CA ALA A 100 -26.88 -8.62 -9.99
C ALA A 100 -27.10 -7.84 -8.67
N GLY A 101 -28.30 -8.02 -8.07
CA GLY A 101 -28.65 -7.42 -6.78
C GLY A 101 -28.71 -5.89 -6.82
N ASP A 102 -28.15 -5.26 -5.80
CA ASP A 102 -28.15 -3.79 -5.61
C ASP A 102 -27.42 -3.02 -6.74
N TRP A 103 -26.69 -3.72 -7.61
CA TRP A 103 -25.97 -3.13 -8.73
C TRP A 103 -26.80 -2.99 -10.01
N ALA A 104 -28.02 -3.54 -10.07
CA ALA A 104 -28.80 -3.63 -11.32
C ALA A 104 -29.03 -2.27 -11.99
N GLU A 105 -29.42 -1.26 -11.21
CA GLU A 105 -29.67 0.08 -11.74
C GLU A 105 -28.37 0.75 -12.24
N ALA A 106 -27.31 0.71 -11.43
CA ALA A 106 -26.02 1.31 -11.77
C ALA A 106 -25.42 0.64 -13.01
N TYR A 107 -25.53 -0.69 -13.11
CA TYR A 107 -25.05 -1.47 -14.24
C TYR A 107 -25.84 -1.13 -15.51
N GLY A 108 -27.16 -0.99 -15.44
CA GLY A 108 -27.98 -0.58 -16.59
C GLY A 108 -27.58 0.81 -17.13
N LYS A 109 -27.34 1.77 -16.24
CA LYS A 109 -26.84 3.11 -16.60
C LYS A 109 -25.46 3.05 -17.25
N ALA A 110 -24.53 2.28 -16.66
CA ALA A 110 -23.19 2.10 -17.20
C ALA A 110 -23.23 1.44 -18.59
N GLN A 111 -24.04 0.41 -18.77
CA GLN A 111 -24.21 -0.28 -20.05
C GLN A 111 -24.76 0.66 -21.12
N ALA A 112 -25.78 1.46 -20.81
CA ALA A 112 -26.37 2.42 -21.75
C ALA A 112 -25.38 3.50 -22.22
N LEU A 113 -24.50 3.97 -21.32
CA LEU A 113 -23.45 4.93 -21.67
C LEU A 113 -22.33 4.27 -22.49
N VAL A 114 -21.79 3.14 -22.02
CA VAL A 114 -20.66 2.43 -22.66
C VAL A 114 -21.04 1.86 -24.03
N ALA A 115 -22.32 1.50 -24.25
CA ALA A 115 -22.82 1.06 -25.55
C ALA A 115 -22.69 2.13 -26.64
N GLN A 116 -22.67 3.41 -26.26
CA GLN A 116 -22.51 4.52 -27.19
C GLN A 116 -21.03 4.86 -27.46
N MET A 117 -20.09 4.28 -26.71
CA MET A 117 -18.66 4.59 -26.85
C MET A 117 -17.99 3.82 -27.99
N THR A 118 -17.08 4.48 -28.71
CA THR A 118 -16.13 3.79 -29.61
C THR A 118 -15.11 2.98 -28.81
N ASN A 119 -14.30 2.16 -29.49
CA ASN A 119 -13.24 1.40 -28.80
C ASN A 119 -12.15 2.31 -28.25
N GLU A 120 -11.85 3.40 -28.95
CA GLU A 120 -10.90 4.44 -28.53
C GLU A 120 -11.41 5.14 -27.27
N GLU A 121 -12.69 5.51 -27.23
CA GLU A 121 -13.33 6.14 -26.06
C GLU A 121 -13.33 5.17 -24.85
N LYS A 122 -13.63 3.88 -25.06
CA LYS A 122 -13.55 2.85 -24.01
C LYS A 122 -12.13 2.71 -23.47
N ASN A 123 -11.13 2.67 -24.35
CA ASN A 123 -9.72 2.57 -23.96
C ASN A 123 -9.24 3.82 -23.22
N ASN A 124 -9.76 5.00 -23.58
CA ASN A 124 -9.42 6.25 -22.92
C ASN A 124 -9.86 6.27 -21.45
N VAL A 125 -11.06 5.75 -21.15
CA VAL A 125 -11.58 5.67 -19.77
C VAL A 125 -10.76 4.71 -18.90
N THR A 126 -10.11 3.69 -19.49
CA THR A 126 -9.30 2.71 -18.73
C THR A 126 -7.83 3.08 -18.59
N THR A 127 -7.37 4.14 -19.25
CA THR A 127 -5.95 4.53 -19.29
C THR A 127 -5.73 5.79 -18.44
N PRO A 128 -4.69 5.83 -17.59
CA PRO A 128 -4.39 7.03 -16.83
C PRO A 128 -3.89 8.14 -17.76
N VAL A 129 -4.35 9.37 -17.52
CA VAL A 129 -3.87 10.58 -18.20
C VAL A 129 -3.48 11.62 -17.16
N LEU A 130 -2.78 12.69 -17.59
CA LEU A 130 -2.47 13.79 -16.70
C LEU A 130 -3.76 14.43 -16.18
N SER A 131 -3.84 14.60 -14.86
CA SER A 131 -5.02 15.16 -14.23
C SER A 131 -5.19 16.62 -14.57
N THR A 132 -6.33 16.97 -15.16
CA THR A 132 -6.77 18.36 -15.34
C THR A 132 -7.50 18.92 -14.11
N ARG A 133 -7.78 18.05 -13.12
CA ARG A 133 -8.48 18.36 -11.86
C ARG A 133 -7.60 18.19 -10.62
N GLY A 134 -6.27 18.28 -10.74
CA GLY A 134 -5.33 18.17 -9.60
C GLY A 134 -5.35 16.86 -8.79
N CYS A 135 -5.95 15.80 -9.30
CA CYS A 135 -6.06 14.49 -8.67
C CYS A 135 -4.77 13.67 -8.78
N SER A 136 -4.50 12.82 -7.78
CA SER A 136 -3.38 11.88 -7.81
C SER A 136 -3.45 10.88 -8.97
N GLY A 137 -4.67 10.53 -9.40
CA GLY A 137 -4.92 9.72 -10.59
C GLY A 137 -6.15 10.25 -11.35
N PHE A 138 -6.11 10.10 -12.68
CA PHE A 138 -7.17 10.61 -13.54
C PHE A 138 -7.35 9.71 -14.76
N THR A 139 -8.59 9.37 -15.10
CA THR A 139 -8.90 8.64 -16.34
C THR A 139 -9.00 9.60 -17.53
N GLY A 140 -8.98 9.07 -18.75
CA GLY A 140 -9.43 9.83 -19.91
C GLY A 140 -10.91 10.25 -19.85
N THR A 141 -11.28 11.18 -20.73
CA THR A 141 -12.63 11.74 -20.88
C THR A 141 -13.33 11.16 -22.12
N VAL A 142 -14.65 11.36 -22.22
CA VAL A 142 -15.42 11.12 -23.45
C VAL A 142 -16.30 12.34 -23.70
N GLU A 143 -15.71 13.40 -24.26
CA GLU A 143 -16.34 14.71 -24.43
C GLU A 143 -17.63 14.66 -25.25
N ARG A 144 -17.65 13.85 -26.33
CA ARG A 144 -18.82 13.65 -27.18
C ARG A 144 -20.05 13.18 -26.42
N LEU A 145 -19.85 12.39 -25.36
CA LEU A 145 -20.91 11.88 -24.48
C LEU A 145 -21.02 12.64 -23.16
N GLY A 146 -20.26 13.73 -22.98
CA GLY A 146 -20.25 14.52 -21.75
C GLY A 146 -19.63 13.80 -20.55
N PHE A 147 -18.80 12.77 -20.74
CA PHE A 147 -18.12 12.08 -19.64
C PHE A 147 -16.84 12.83 -19.24
N PRO A 148 -16.78 13.43 -18.04
CA PRO A 148 -15.69 14.34 -17.65
C PRO A 148 -14.41 13.64 -17.18
N GLY A 149 -14.34 12.31 -17.27
CA GLY A 149 -13.30 11.52 -16.64
C GLY A 149 -13.52 11.32 -15.14
N ILE A 150 -12.72 10.46 -14.52
CA ILE A 150 -12.82 10.09 -13.10
C ILE A 150 -11.58 10.60 -12.38
N CYS A 151 -11.80 11.38 -11.33
CA CYS A 151 -10.76 11.86 -10.41
C CYS A 151 -10.60 10.87 -9.26
N LEU A 152 -9.40 10.32 -9.13
CA LEU A 152 -8.99 9.47 -8.03
C LEU A 152 -7.99 10.23 -7.16
N ASN A 153 -8.25 10.33 -5.86
CA ASN A 153 -7.32 11.01 -4.98
C ASN A 153 -7.12 10.29 -3.65
N ASP A 154 -5.90 10.39 -3.13
CA ASP A 154 -5.58 9.99 -1.77
C ASP A 154 -6.17 11.00 -0.76
N GLY A 155 -6.23 10.67 0.53
CA GLY A 155 -5.67 9.48 1.18
C GLY A 155 -6.56 8.88 2.27
N PRO A 156 -6.07 7.82 2.92
CA PRO A 156 -6.84 7.03 3.88
C PRO A 156 -7.19 7.78 5.17
N ALA A 157 -6.61 8.95 5.40
CA ALA A 157 -6.84 9.83 6.56
C ALA A 157 -7.31 11.25 6.18
N GLY A 158 -7.85 11.45 4.98
CA GLY A 158 -8.31 12.75 4.48
C GLY A 158 -7.73 13.07 3.10
N VAL A 159 -8.18 14.16 2.47
CA VAL A 159 -7.75 14.53 1.12
C VAL A 159 -6.27 14.89 1.10
N LYS A 160 -5.50 14.29 0.18
CA LYS A 160 -4.07 14.56 -0.03
C LYS A 160 -3.90 15.69 -1.04
N GLY A 161 -3.17 16.72 -0.63
CA GLY A 161 -2.73 17.82 -1.49
C GLY A 161 -3.85 18.75 -2.00
N PRO A 162 -3.49 19.80 -2.76
CA PRO A 162 -4.48 20.63 -3.43
C PRO A 162 -5.05 19.88 -4.64
N VAL A 163 -6.35 19.55 -4.61
CA VAL A 163 -7.07 19.02 -5.79
C VAL A 163 -7.40 20.15 -6.77
N ALA A 164 -7.38 21.41 -6.33
CA ALA A 164 -7.43 22.58 -7.20
C ALA A 164 -6.40 23.61 -6.73
N GLU A 165 -5.75 24.29 -7.68
CA GLU A 165 -4.85 25.40 -7.38
C GLU A 165 -5.61 26.43 -6.53
N ASN A 166 -5.07 26.75 -5.34
CA ASN A 166 -5.55 27.71 -4.35
C ASN A 166 -6.49 27.26 -3.22
N ASP A 167 -6.84 25.97 -3.08
CA ASP A 167 -7.51 25.50 -1.85
C ASP A 167 -6.81 24.29 -1.19
N THR A 168 -5.82 24.63 -0.37
CA THR A 168 -5.02 23.69 0.44
C THR A 168 -5.69 23.26 1.74
N ARG A 169 -6.91 23.73 2.04
CA ARG A 169 -7.57 23.39 3.31
C ARG A 169 -8.15 21.99 3.22
N ALA A 170 -7.67 21.10 4.06
CA ALA A 170 -8.17 19.75 4.25
C ALA A 170 -8.10 19.37 5.73
N ASN A 171 -9.01 18.53 6.20
CA ASN A 171 -8.96 18.01 7.56
C ASN A 171 -8.07 16.76 7.61
N GLY A 172 -7.23 16.68 8.63
CA GLY A 172 -6.56 15.44 9.02
C GLY A 172 -7.49 14.61 9.90
N PHE A 173 -7.99 13.49 9.39
CA PHE A 173 -8.78 12.55 10.16
C PHE A 173 -7.87 11.58 10.93
N PRO A 174 -8.33 11.00 12.05
CA PRO A 174 -7.60 9.94 12.72
C PRO A 174 -7.25 8.80 11.75
N ALA A 175 -6.06 8.22 11.89
CA ALA A 175 -5.67 7.00 11.22
C ALA A 175 -6.71 5.89 11.45
N GLN A 176 -6.87 4.96 10.50
CA GLN A 176 -7.84 3.87 10.69
C GLN A 176 -7.46 2.96 11.86
N LEU A 177 -6.17 2.86 12.22
CA LEU A 177 -5.75 2.11 13.40
C LEU A 177 -6.33 2.70 14.68
N SER A 178 -6.39 4.03 14.77
CA SER A 178 -7.06 4.73 15.88
C SER A 178 -8.56 4.47 15.89
N VAL A 179 -9.20 4.39 14.71
CA VAL A 179 -10.62 4.00 14.58
C VAL A 179 -10.83 2.55 15.01
N GLY A 180 -9.91 1.65 14.62
CA GLY A 180 -9.85 0.26 15.03
C GLY A 180 -9.85 0.11 16.55
N ALA A 181 -9.01 0.90 17.22
CA ALA A 181 -8.92 0.91 18.69
C ALA A 181 -10.23 1.33 19.39
N THR A 182 -11.18 1.97 18.70
CA THR A 182 -12.46 2.34 19.30
C THR A 182 -13.50 1.23 19.30
N TRP A 183 -13.35 0.21 18.43
CA TRP A 183 -14.34 -0.83 18.19
C TRP A 183 -15.76 -0.29 17.90
N ASN A 184 -15.84 0.95 17.37
CA ASN A 184 -17.11 1.67 17.22
C ASN A 184 -17.48 1.83 15.73
N ARG A 185 -18.47 1.04 15.30
CA ARG A 185 -19.02 1.06 13.94
C ARG A 185 -19.63 2.40 13.56
N GLY A 186 -20.29 3.07 14.51
CA GLY A 186 -20.89 4.39 14.28
C GLY A 186 -19.84 5.47 14.03
N LEU A 187 -18.73 5.43 14.76
CA LEU A 187 -17.61 6.34 14.55
C LEU A 187 -16.91 6.09 13.21
N ALA A 188 -16.74 4.83 12.82
CA ALA A 188 -16.20 4.47 11.50
C ALA A 188 -17.07 5.01 10.35
N TYR A 189 -18.39 4.86 10.44
CA TYR A 189 -19.34 5.43 9.49
C TYR A 189 -19.28 6.96 9.46
N TRP A 190 -19.33 7.62 10.63
CA TRP A 190 -19.31 9.08 10.71
C TRP A 190 -18.02 9.66 10.12
N ARG A 191 -16.86 9.05 10.43
CA ARG A 191 -15.58 9.42 9.84
C ARG A 191 -15.60 9.27 8.32
N GLY A 192 -16.09 8.13 7.81
CA GLY A 192 -16.24 7.90 6.37
C GLY A 192 -17.12 8.95 5.70
N GLN A 193 -18.24 9.32 6.34
CA GLN A 193 -19.15 10.35 5.84
C GLN A 193 -18.50 11.73 5.77
N GLN A 194 -17.77 12.15 6.81
CA GLN A 194 -17.09 13.45 6.80
C GLN A 194 -15.98 13.50 5.75
N MET A 195 -15.20 12.41 5.63
CA MET A 195 -14.21 12.28 4.57
C MET A 195 -14.84 12.35 3.18
N GLY A 196 -15.94 11.62 2.95
CA GLY A 196 -16.64 11.60 1.66
C GLY A 196 -17.13 12.98 1.24
N LYS A 197 -17.69 13.76 2.17
CA LYS A 197 -18.10 15.15 1.94
C LYS A 197 -16.92 16.03 1.52
N GLU A 198 -15.77 15.86 2.17
CA GLU A 198 -14.57 16.63 1.86
C GLU A 198 -13.98 16.26 0.50
N PHE A 199 -13.88 14.96 0.18
CA PHE A 199 -13.49 14.50 -1.16
C PHE A 199 -14.42 15.07 -2.23
N LYS A 200 -15.74 15.03 -2.01
CA LYS A 200 -16.71 15.55 -2.96
C LYS A 200 -16.59 17.06 -3.14
N ALA A 201 -16.41 17.81 -2.06
CA ALA A 201 -16.21 19.26 -2.11
C ALA A 201 -14.95 19.65 -2.91
N LYS A 202 -13.94 18.78 -2.93
CA LYS A 202 -12.72 18.93 -3.74
C LYS A 202 -12.85 18.41 -5.17
N GLY A 203 -14.03 17.96 -5.59
CA GLY A 203 -14.26 17.45 -6.94
C GLY A 203 -13.66 16.06 -7.19
N VAL A 204 -13.42 15.28 -6.14
CA VAL A 204 -12.96 13.88 -6.26
C VAL A 204 -14.15 12.95 -6.48
N ASP A 205 -13.98 11.98 -7.37
CA ASP A 205 -15.00 10.96 -7.66
C ASP A 205 -14.74 9.65 -6.93
N VAL A 206 -13.46 9.28 -6.78
CA VAL A 206 -13.02 8.07 -6.08
C VAL A 206 -12.04 8.45 -4.98
N ALA A 207 -12.42 8.18 -3.73
CA ALA A 207 -11.51 8.24 -2.61
C ALA A 207 -10.65 6.97 -2.61
N LEU A 208 -9.33 7.11 -2.61
CA LEU A 208 -8.39 5.99 -2.47
C LEU A 208 -8.32 5.54 -0.99
N ALA A 209 -9.48 5.13 -0.46
CA ALA A 209 -9.73 4.70 0.92
C ALA A 209 -11.01 3.85 0.94
N PRO A 210 -11.22 2.96 1.93
CA PRO A 210 -10.36 2.65 3.09
C PRO A 210 -9.27 1.59 2.82
N VAL A 211 -8.37 1.41 3.78
CA VAL A 211 -7.33 0.37 3.72
C VAL A 211 -7.70 -0.86 4.57
N LEU A 212 -7.58 -2.05 3.99
CA LEU A 212 -7.67 -3.36 4.64
C LEU A 212 -6.40 -4.23 4.45
N GLY A 213 -5.53 -3.83 3.52
CA GLY A 213 -4.24 -4.46 3.21
C GLY A 213 -3.16 -3.38 3.19
N PRO A 214 -2.17 -3.36 4.10
CA PRO A 214 -1.79 -4.45 5.01
C PRO A 214 -2.86 -4.73 6.07
N LEU A 215 -3.09 -6.01 6.34
CA LEU A 215 -3.86 -6.43 7.51
C LEU A 215 -3.02 -6.20 8.77
N GLY A 216 -1.71 -6.44 8.70
CA GLY A 216 -0.80 -6.28 9.84
C GLY A 216 -0.09 -7.59 10.20
N ARG A 217 0.23 -8.42 9.21
CA ARG A 217 1.00 -9.67 9.39
C ARG A 217 2.33 -9.40 10.08
N ILE A 218 2.98 -8.30 9.74
CA ILE A 218 4.28 -7.88 10.28
C ILE A 218 4.03 -6.68 11.18
N ALA A 219 4.29 -6.81 12.48
CA ALA A 219 4.04 -5.72 13.44
C ALA A 219 4.79 -4.42 13.09
N THR A 220 5.97 -4.54 12.49
CA THR A 220 6.81 -3.42 12.00
C THR A 220 6.46 -2.97 10.57
N GLY A 221 5.36 -3.46 9.98
CA GLY A 221 4.89 -3.07 8.65
C GLY A 221 4.61 -1.58 8.58
N GLY A 222 5.26 -0.88 7.64
CA GLY A 222 5.26 0.59 7.59
C GLY A 222 3.90 1.24 7.29
N ARG A 223 2.90 0.45 6.85
CA ARG A 223 1.57 0.93 6.44
C ARG A 223 0.42 0.37 7.29
N ASN A 224 0.72 -0.40 8.36
CA ASN A 224 -0.31 -0.98 9.22
C ASN A 224 -1.26 0.07 9.83
N TRP A 225 -0.74 1.28 10.09
CA TRP A 225 -1.50 2.40 10.63
C TRP A 225 -2.62 2.87 9.69
N GLU A 226 -2.48 2.64 8.37
CA GLU A 226 -3.51 2.95 7.40
C GLU A 226 -4.70 2.00 7.52
N GLY A 227 -4.51 0.76 7.98
CA GLY A 227 -5.55 -0.26 8.22
C GLY A 227 -6.19 -0.15 9.61
N PHE A 228 -7.17 -1.02 9.91
CA PHE A 228 -7.92 -0.98 11.19
C PHE A 228 -7.29 -1.81 12.30
N SER A 229 -6.94 -3.06 12.00
CA SER A 229 -6.48 -4.07 12.95
C SER A 229 -5.81 -5.22 12.21
N ASN A 230 -4.97 -5.98 12.91
CA ASN A 230 -4.42 -7.25 12.43
C ASN A 230 -5.41 -8.43 12.50
N ASP A 231 -6.61 -8.22 13.05
CA ASP A 231 -7.67 -9.22 13.06
C ASP A 231 -8.69 -8.95 11.93
N PRO A 232 -9.07 -9.97 11.14
CA PRO A 232 -10.02 -9.81 10.04
C PRO A 232 -11.44 -9.45 10.50
N PHE A 233 -11.86 -9.88 11.69
CA PHE A 233 -13.21 -9.63 12.20
C PHE A 233 -13.48 -8.14 12.50
N PRO A 234 -12.70 -7.44 13.37
CA PRO A 234 -12.90 -6.01 13.59
C PRO A 234 -12.56 -5.19 12.34
N THR A 235 -11.60 -5.61 11.51
CA THR A 235 -11.35 -4.95 10.22
C THR A 235 -12.57 -5.00 9.31
N GLY A 236 -13.19 -6.18 9.15
CA GLY A 236 -14.45 -6.34 8.42
C GLY A 236 -15.61 -5.55 9.03
N ALA A 237 -15.72 -5.54 10.36
CA ALA A 237 -16.79 -4.84 11.07
C ALA A 237 -16.69 -3.31 10.95
N LEU A 238 -15.50 -2.75 10.73
CA LEU A 238 -15.27 -1.30 10.65
C LEU A 238 -15.10 -0.79 9.22
N ILE A 239 -14.70 -1.64 8.27
CA ILE A 239 -14.56 -1.25 6.87
C ILE A 239 -15.91 -1.02 6.20
N GLU A 240 -16.88 -1.90 6.45
CA GLU A 240 -18.25 -1.80 5.91
C GLU A 240 -18.91 -0.44 6.23
N PRO A 241 -18.99 0.02 7.50
CA PRO A 241 -19.53 1.34 7.79
C PRO A 241 -18.71 2.48 7.19
N THR A 242 -17.37 2.35 7.11
CA THR A 242 -16.52 3.37 6.46
C THR A 242 -16.83 3.51 4.97
N ILE A 243 -16.97 2.38 4.25
CA ILE A 243 -17.36 2.36 2.83
C ILE A 243 -18.74 2.99 2.67
N LYS A 244 -19.72 2.62 3.51
CA LYS A 244 -21.07 3.21 3.46
C LYS A 244 -21.03 4.72 3.63
N GLY A 245 -20.28 5.23 4.60
CA GLY A 245 -20.14 6.67 4.82
C GLY A 245 -19.49 7.40 3.64
N LEU A 246 -18.40 6.85 3.07
CA LEU A 246 -17.75 7.43 1.89
C LEU A 246 -18.70 7.48 0.68
N GLN A 247 -19.41 6.37 0.43
CA GLN A 247 -20.30 6.18 -0.72
C GLN A 247 -21.59 7.02 -0.69
N GLU A 248 -21.84 7.76 0.39
CA GLU A 248 -22.85 8.82 0.38
C GLU A 248 -22.44 10.02 -0.47
N SER A 249 -21.16 10.15 -0.84
CA SER A 249 -20.65 11.31 -1.57
C SER A 249 -19.68 10.97 -2.70
N VAL A 250 -18.85 9.93 -2.54
CA VAL A 250 -17.81 9.51 -3.49
C VAL A 250 -17.63 8.00 -3.52
N VAL A 251 -17.11 7.45 -4.61
CA VAL A 251 -16.80 6.01 -4.69
C VAL A 251 -15.67 5.68 -3.72
N ALA A 252 -15.85 4.64 -2.90
CA ALA A 252 -14.79 4.12 -2.04
C ALA A 252 -13.91 3.11 -2.80
N CYS A 253 -12.62 3.07 -2.47
CA CYS A 253 -11.66 2.12 -3.02
C CYS A 253 -11.01 1.31 -1.89
N ALA A 254 -11.50 0.10 -1.68
CA ALA A 254 -10.94 -0.85 -0.73
C ALA A 254 -9.55 -1.33 -1.20
N LYS A 255 -8.49 -1.00 -0.46
CA LYS A 255 -7.09 -1.26 -0.85
C LYS A 255 -6.23 -1.84 0.27
N HIS A 256 -5.05 -2.41 0.04
CA HIS A 256 -4.53 -2.91 -1.24
C HIS A 256 -4.88 -4.38 -1.32
N PHE A 257 -5.55 -4.78 -2.40
CA PHE A 257 -5.93 -6.16 -2.62
C PHE A 257 -4.84 -6.86 -3.44
N ILE A 258 -4.08 -7.82 -2.91
CA ILE A 258 -3.98 -8.30 -1.52
C ILE A 258 -2.50 -8.66 -1.23
N GLY A 259 -2.11 -8.80 0.04
CA GLY A 259 -0.79 -9.32 0.42
C GLY A 259 0.33 -8.28 0.52
N ASN A 260 0.02 -7.00 0.36
CA ASN A 260 0.97 -5.90 0.54
C ASN A 260 1.23 -5.61 2.04
N GLU A 261 1.88 -6.54 2.73
CA GLU A 261 2.05 -6.54 4.20
C GLU A 261 3.31 -5.82 4.70
N GLN A 262 4.20 -5.37 3.80
CA GLN A 262 5.47 -4.73 4.16
C GLN A 262 5.92 -3.70 3.13
N VAL A 263 6.75 -2.77 3.59
CA VAL A 263 7.52 -1.85 2.71
C VAL A 263 9.01 -2.22 2.85
N GLY A 264 9.56 -3.01 1.93
CA GLY A 264 10.97 -3.45 1.97
C GLY A 264 11.35 -4.64 1.04
N CYS A 265 12.44 -4.43 0.28
CA CYS A 265 13.04 -5.15 -0.88
C CYS A 265 12.10 -5.72 -1.95
N GLY A 266 11.85 -4.89 -2.97
CA GLY A 266 11.17 -5.28 -4.20
C GLY A 266 10.20 -4.19 -4.67
N GLU A 267 10.68 -2.97 -4.88
CA GLU A 267 9.83 -1.97 -5.54
C GLU A 267 9.56 -2.40 -6.97
N ILE A 268 8.31 -2.79 -7.23
CA ILE A 268 7.60 -2.42 -8.47
C ILE A 268 6.11 -2.31 -8.13
N GLY A 269 5.69 -1.14 -7.62
CA GLY A 269 4.27 -0.84 -7.39
C GLY A 269 3.99 0.16 -6.26
N SER A 270 4.34 1.44 -6.48
CA SER A 270 3.93 2.61 -5.71
C SER A 270 4.02 2.49 -4.17
N ALA A 271 5.24 2.56 -3.63
CA ALA A 271 5.43 3.29 -2.39
C ALA A 271 5.11 4.76 -2.72
N GLN A 272 3.93 5.25 -2.34
CA GLN A 272 3.81 6.69 -2.18
C GLN A 272 4.78 7.07 -1.06
N GLU A 273 5.77 7.88 -1.43
CA GLU A 273 6.68 8.56 -0.53
C GLU A 273 5.92 9.00 0.73
N VAL A 274 6.30 8.40 1.85
CA VAL A 274 6.10 9.00 3.17
C VAL A 274 7.12 10.13 3.26
N THR A 275 6.84 11.25 2.58
CA THR A 275 7.55 12.50 2.83
C THR A 275 7.04 13.05 4.16
N ARG A 276 7.98 13.15 5.11
CA ARG A 276 7.85 14.00 6.29
C ARG A 276 7.82 15.46 5.88
#